data_AF-A0A966PTT9-F1
#
_entry.id   AF-A0A966PTT9-F1
#
_cell.length_a   1.000
_cell.length_b   1.000
_cell.length_c   1.000
_cell.angle_alpha   90.00
_cell.angle_beta   90.00
_cell.angle_gamma   90.00
#
_symmetry.space_group_name_H-M   'P 1'
#
loop_
_entity.id
_entity.type
_entity.pdbx_description
1 polymer ?
#
loop_
_entity_poly.entity_id
_entity_poly.type
_entity_poly.pdbx_seq_one_letter_code
_entity_poly.pdbx_strand_id
1 'polypeptide(L)'
;MSNKSGKIWGQTELIHANGVLEFHKIDFKAGGVCSKHKHNFKWNGFYVVSGKMKIKVWQKDQQDLIDETILGPGDFTKVKPGYYHLFEGIEDGMAFELYWAEFNHDDIQRENVGHFKSGNVVRLDKKDKK
;
A
#
# COMPACT_ATOMS: atom_id res chain seq x y z
N MET A 1 -3.84 21.10 3.76
CA MET A 1 -4.91 20.99 2.74
C MET A 1 -4.65 19.71 1.98
N SER A 2 -5.59 18.77 1.93
CA SER A 2 -5.41 17.57 1.08
C SER A 2 -5.58 17.99 -0.39
N ASN A 3 -4.71 17.46 -1.25
CA ASN A 3 -4.70 17.81 -2.67
C ASN A 3 -5.38 16.69 -3.45
N LYS A 4 -6.67 16.89 -3.76
CA LYS A 4 -7.51 15.93 -4.47
C LYS A 4 -7.54 16.22 -5.97
N SER A 5 -7.34 15.19 -6.79
CA SER A 5 -7.24 15.31 -8.25
C SER A 5 -7.94 14.14 -8.96
N GLY A 6 -8.74 14.46 -9.98
CA GLY A 6 -9.38 13.46 -10.84
C GLY A 6 -8.39 12.80 -11.81
N LYS A 7 -8.65 11.54 -12.14
CA LYS A 7 -7.88 10.72 -13.08
C LYS A 7 -8.84 9.91 -13.96
N ILE A 8 -8.38 9.47 -15.13
CA ILE A 8 -9.22 8.66 -16.02
C ILE A 8 -9.68 7.34 -15.35
N TRP A 9 -8.86 6.80 -14.45
CA TRP A 9 -9.15 5.59 -13.69
C TRP A 9 -9.92 5.83 -12.38
N GLY A 10 -10.20 7.08 -12.02
CA GLY A 10 -10.84 7.45 -10.74
C GLY A 10 -10.33 8.77 -10.17
N GLN A 11 -9.79 8.74 -8.95
CA GLN A 11 -9.29 9.94 -8.27
C GLN A 11 -8.17 9.58 -7.28
N THR A 12 -7.28 10.54 -7.05
CA THR A 12 -6.24 10.46 -6.02
C THR A 12 -6.36 11.65 -5.08
N GLU A 13 -6.08 11.43 -3.80
CA GLU A 13 -6.00 12.46 -2.78
C GLU A 13 -4.67 12.29 -2.05
N LEU A 14 -3.80 13.30 -2.16
CA LEU A 14 -2.57 13.35 -1.37
C LEU A 14 -2.93 13.70 0.08
N ILE A 15 -2.72 12.74 0.98
CA ILE A 15 -2.95 12.89 2.42
C ILE A 15 -1.73 13.55 3.07
N HIS A 16 -0.53 13.05 2.78
CA HIS A 16 0.72 13.58 3.32
C HIS A 16 1.89 13.35 2.37
N ALA A 17 2.79 14.33 2.26
CA ALA A 17 4.06 14.18 1.57
C ALA A 17 5.17 14.93 2.32
N ASN A 18 6.36 14.33 2.33
CA ASN A 18 7.60 14.94 2.75
C ASN A 18 8.76 14.38 1.91
N GLY A 19 10.02 14.67 2.29
CA GLY A 19 11.19 14.24 1.52
C GLY A 19 11.37 12.72 1.41
N VAL A 20 10.74 11.94 2.29
CA VAL A 20 10.96 10.48 2.41
C VAL A 20 9.70 9.64 2.24
N LEU A 21 8.51 10.24 2.33
CA LEU A 21 7.21 9.57 2.27
C LEU A 21 6.20 10.39 1.45
N GLU A 22 5.41 9.71 0.64
CA GLU A 22 4.15 10.20 0.09
C GLU A 22 3.05 9.18 0.39
N PHE A 23 1.89 9.68 0.81
CA PHE A 23 0.75 8.87 1.21
C PHE A 23 -0.51 9.39 0.51
N HIS A 24 -1.10 8.52 -0.30
CA HIS A 24 -2.26 8.80 -1.11
C HIS A 24 -3.42 7.89 -0.75
N LYS A 25 -4.63 8.46 -0.79
CA LYS A 25 -5.87 7.70 -0.94
C LYS A 25 -6.24 7.70 -2.41
N ILE A 26 -6.54 6.54 -2.97
CA ILE A 26 -7.03 6.38 -4.33
C ILE A 26 -8.41 5.76 -4.31
N ASP A 27 -9.39 6.40 -4.95
CA ASP A 27 -10.67 5.76 -5.27
C ASP A 27 -10.63 5.39 -6.77
N PHE A 28 -10.66 4.10 -7.06
CA PHE A 28 -10.48 3.55 -8.40
C PHE A 28 -11.77 2.96 -8.94
N LYS A 29 -11.90 2.94 -10.27
CA LYS A 29 -13.05 2.41 -11.00
C LYS A 29 -12.73 1.08 -11.65
N ALA A 30 -13.75 0.22 -11.76
CA ALA A 30 -13.67 -1.02 -12.54
C ALA A 30 -13.27 -0.69 -13.99
N GLY A 31 -12.27 -1.42 -14.51
CA GLY A 31 -11.65 -1.16 -15.82
C GLY A 31 -10.72 0.06 -15.87
N GLY A 32 -10.61 0.84 -14.78
CA GLY A 32 -9.71 1.97 -14.70
C GLY A 32 -8.25 1.51 -14.58
N VAL A 33 -7.38 1.99 -15.48
CA VAL A 33 -5.95 1.62 -15.51
C VAL A 33 -5.08 2.85 -15.29
N CYS A 34 -4.12 2.78 -14.38
CA CYS A 34 -3.13 3.85 -14.21
C CYS A 34 -1.99 3.75 -15.23
N SER A 35 -1.16 4.80 -15.29
CA SER A 35 0.00 4.79 -16.19
C SER A 35 1.01 3.70 -15.80
N LYS A 36 1.58 3.01 -16.79
CA LYS A 36 2.79 2.20 -16.60
C LYS A 36 3.96 3.12 -16.24
N HIS A 37 4.48 3.00 -15.03
CA HIS A 37 5.53 3.88 -14.51
C HIS A 37 6.51 3.11 -13.64
N LYS A 38 7.63 3.74 -13.27
CA LYS A 38 8.59 3.22 -12.30
C LYS A 38 9.04 4.35 -11.38
N HIS A 39 9.40 3.99 -10.16
CA HIS A 39 10.09 4.87 -9.23
C HIS A 39 11.59 4.55 -9.28
N ASN A 40 12.45 5.56 -9.36
CA ASN A 40 13.90 5.34 -9.43
C ASN A 40 14.48 4.90 -8.07
N PHE A 41 13.93 5.43 -6.97
CA PHE A 41 14.48 5.24 -5.62
C PHE A 41 13.43 4.85 -4.58
N LYS A 42 12.16 5.25 -4.76
CA LYS A 42 11.09 4.97 -3.80
C LYS A 42 10.48 3.59 -4.06
N TRP A 43 10.16 2.88 -2.98
CA TRP A 43 9.21 1.77 -3.04
C TRP A 43 7.81 2.31 -3.34
N ASN A 44 6.97 1.51 -4.01
CA ASN A 44 5.55 1.83 -4.19
C ASN A 44 4.68 0.71 -3.61
N GLY A 45 3.83 1.02 -2.64
CA GLY A 45 2.97 0.07 -1.94
C GLY A 45 1.49 0.36 -2.15
N PHE A 46 0.69 -0.70 -2.23
CA PHE A 46 -0.76 -0.64 -2.41
C PHE A 46 -1.44 -1.48 -1.33
N TYR A 47 -2.27 -0.84 -0.50
CA TYR A 47 -3.14 -1.51 0.47
C TYR A 47 -4.60 -1.32 0.05
N VAL A 48 -5.30 -2.40 -0.28
CA VAL A 48 -6.71 -2.30 -0.72
C VAL A 48 -7.62 -2.25 0.49
N VAL A 49 -8.43 -1.20 0.57
CA VAL A 49 -9.44 -1.02 1.63
C VAL A 49 -10.79 -1.60 1.21
N SER A 50 -11.16 -1.44 -0.05
CA SER A 50 -12.39 -2.00 -0.63
C SER A 50 -12.25 -2.26 -2.12
N GLY A 51 -13.08 -3.17 -2.66
CA GLY A 51 -13.05 -3.57 -4.08
C GLY A 51 -11.90 -4.55 -4.38
N LYS A 52 -11.52 -4.63 -5.66
CA LYS A 52 -10.41 -5.48 -6.12
C LYS A 52 -9.52 -4.73 -7.08
N MET A 53 -8.22 -4.84 -6.87
CA MET A 53 -7.18 -4.19 -7.68
C MET A 53 -6.21 -5.24 -8.19
N LYS A 54 -5.82 -5.13 -9.45
CA LYS A 54 -4.72 -5.90 -10.04
C LYS A 54 -3.49 -5.02 -10.14
N ILE A 55 -2.35 -5.49 -9.66
CA ILE A 55 -1.04 -4.89 -9.92
C ILE A 55 -0.32 -5.73 -10.96
N LYS A 56 0.24 -5.08 -11.99
CA LYS A 56 1.12 -5.70 -12.99
C LYS A 56 2.53 -5.16 -12.81
N VAL A 57 3.52 -6.05 -12.75
CA VAL A 57 4.94 -5.69 -12.61
C VAL A 57 5.74 -6.35 -13.72
N TRP A 58 6.56 -5.57 -14.43
CA TRP A 58 7.44 -6.08 -15.49
C TRP A 58 8.80 -6.46 -14.89
N GLN A 59 9.09 -7.76 -14.87
CA GLN A 59 10.29 -8.35 -14.28
C GLN A 59 11.47 -8.25 -15.25
N LYS A 60 12.24 -7.17 -15.14
CA LYS A 60 13.43 -6.93 -15.98
C LYS A 60 14.54 -7.98 -15.82
N ASP A 61 14.56 -8.69 -14.70
CA ASP A 61 15.54 -9.72 -14.34
C ASP A 61 15.07 -11.14 -14.70
N GLN A 62 13.87 -11.30 -15.25
CA GLN A 62 13.28 -12.60 -15.59
C GLN A 62 12.68 -12.60 -16.99
N GLN A 63 13.49 -12.33 -18.03
CA GLN A 63 13.08 -12.42 -19.44
C GLN A 63 11.82 -11.59 -19.79
N ASP A 64 11.66 -10.42 -19.17
CA ASP A 64 10.51 -9.52 -19.37
C ASP A 64 9.13 -10.13 -19.03
N LEU A 65 9.09 -11.13 -18.15
CA LEU A 65 7.84 -11.67 -17.59
C LEU A 65 7.02 -10.56 -16.92
N ILE A 66 5.69 -10.73 -16.97
CA ILE A 66 4.73 -9.83 -16.33
C ILE A 66 4.08 -10.57 -15.17
N ASP A 67 4.40 -10.17 -13.96
CA ASP A 67 3.74 -10.69 -12.76
C ASP A 67 2.44 -9.94 -12.52
N GLU A 68 1.34 -10.68 -12.36
CA GLU A 68 0.04 -10.14 -11.97
C GLU A 68 -0.28 -10.55 -10.53
N THR A 69 -0.61 -9.57 -9.69
CA THR A 69 -1.07 -9.79 -8.31
C THR A 69 -2.46 -9.18 -8.15
N ILE A 70 -3.44 -9.97 -7.71
CA ILE A 70 -4.79 -9.48 -7.40
C ILE A 70 -4.88 -9.25 -5.90
N LEU A 71 -5.30 -8.05 -5.50
CA LEU A 71 -5.47 -7.59 -4.13
C LEU A 71 -6.96 -7.38 -3.86
N GLY A 72 -7.47 -7.96 -2.77
CA GLY A 72 -8.76 -7.67 -2.18
C GLY A 72 -8.64 -6.88 -0.87
N PRO A 73 -9.76 -6.62 -0.17
CA PRO A 73 -9.75 -5.85 1.07
C PRO A 73 -8.83 -6.45 2.14
N GLY A 74 -7.90 -5.65 2.64
CA GLY A 74 -6.89 -6.07 3.63
C GLY A 74 -5.55 -6.53 3.03
N ASP A 75 -5.49 -6.74 1.72
CA ASP A 75 -4.26 -7.17 1.06
C ASP A 75 -3.31 -5.99 0.82
N PHE A 76 -2.02 -6.27 0.96
CA PHE A 76 -0.94 -5.34 0.71
C PHE A 76 0.09 -5.93 -0.24
N THR A 77 0.59 -5.14 -1.17
CA THR A 77 1.82 -5.46 -1.90
C THR A 77 2.69 -4.24 -2.07
N LYS A 78 3.96 -4.45 -2.41
CA LYS A 78 4.91 -3.38 -2.75
C LYS A 78 5.79 -3.74 -3.94
N VAL A 79 6.08 -2.75 -4.76
CA VAL A 79 6.97 -2.84 -5.92
C VAL A 79 8.29 -2.14 -5.59
N LYS A 80 9.39 -2.85 -5.84
CA LYS A 80 10.75 -2.36 -5.60
C LYS A 80 11.16 -1.28 -6.60
N PRO A 81 12.05 -0.35 -6.23
CA PRO A 81 12.56 0.67 -7.14
C PRO A 81 13.14 0.08 -8.44
N GLY A 82 12.96 0.80 -9.55
CA GLY A 82 13.51 0.43 -10.84
C GLY A 82 12.72 -0.62 -11.62
N TYR A 83 11.49 -0.93 -11.22
CA TYR A 83 10.57 -1.84 -11.91
C TYR A 83 9.35 -1.08 -12.43
N TYR A 84 9.03 -1.32 -13.70
CA TYR A 84 7.79 -0.79 -14.26
C TYR A 84 6.59 -1.54 -13.68
N HIS A 85 5.56 -0.79 -13.34
CA HIS A 85 4.31 -1.32 -12.84
C HIS A 85 3.12 -0.42 -13.21
N LEU A 86 1.92 -1.00 -13.13
CA LEU A 86 0.65 -0.30 -13.17
C LEU A 86 -0.37 -1.03 -12.29
N PHE A 87 -1.47 -0.36 -11.96
CA PHE A 87 -2.65 -0.99 -11.41
C PHE A 87 -3.83 -0.89 -12.37
N GLU A 88 -4.74 -1.85 -12.24
CA GLU A 88 -6.04 -1.92 -12.89
C GLU A 88 -7.11 -2.20 -11.82
N GLY A 89 -8.16 -1.39 -11.76
CA GLY A 89 -9.33 -1.68 -10.93
C GLY A 89 -10.12 -2.82 -11.55
N ILE A 90 -10.21 -3.97 -10.87
CA ILE A 90 -11.08 -5.08 -11.32
C ILE A 90 -12.52 -4.77 -10.92
N GLU A 91 -12.71 -4.21 -9.73
CA GLU A 91 -13.99 -3.73 -9.20
C GLU A 91 -13.82 -2.27 -8.75
N ASP A 92 -14.91 -1.51 -8.64
CA ASP A 92 -14.87 -0.19 -8.00
C ASP A 92 -14.36 -0.34 -6.56
N GLY A 93 -13.47 0.56 -6.12
CA GLY A 93 -12.84 0.40 -4.83
C GLY A 93 -12.02 1.57 -4.34
N MET A 94 -11.38 1.35 -3.20
CA MET A 94 -10.51 2.32 -2.54
C MET A 94 -9.26 1.63 -2.03
N ALA A 95 -8.11 2.25 -2.25
CA ALA A 95 -6.83 1.78 -1.76
C ALA A 95 -6.00 2.95 -1.21
N PHE A 96 -5.04 2.59 -0.38
CA PHE A 96 -3.95 3.46 0.00
C PHE A 96 -2.73 3.15 -0.87
N GLU A 97 -2.12 4.20 -1.40
CA GLU A 97 -0.89 4.14 -2.17
C GLU A 97 0.21 4.87 -1.40
N LEU A 98 1.35 4.21 -1.21
CA LEU A 98 2.46 4.71 -0.40
C LEU A 98 3.74 4.72 -1.23
N TYR A 99 4.47 5.84 -1.21
CA TYR A 99 5.82 5.93 -1.74
C TYR A 99 6.80 6.24 -0.63
N TRP A 100 7.83 5.42 -0.41
CA TRP A 100 8.80 5.69 0.65
C TRP A 100 10.24 5.30 0.32
N ALA A 101 11.18 5.99 0.98
CA ALA A 101 12.55 5.55 1.13
C ALA A 101 12.68 4.60 2.32
N GLU A 102 13.50 3.56 2.18
CA GLU A 102 13.70 2.56 3.24
C GLU A 102 14.86 2.97 4.16
N PHE A 103 14.57 3.14 5.44
CA PHE A 103 15.56 3.38 6.50
C PHE A 103 15.71 2.13 7.38
N ASN A 104 16.61 2.19 8.36
CA ASN A 104 16.78 1.12 9.33
C ASN A 104 15.45 0.84 10.08
N HIS A 105 15.01 -0.41 10.07
CA HIS A 105 13.79 -0.83 10.77
C HIS A 105 13.97 -0.84 12.30
N ASP A 106 15.21 -0.87 12.79
CA ASP A 106 15.56 -0.82 14.22
C ASP A 106 15.79 0.61 14.74
N ASP A 107 15.08 1.59 14.19
CA ASP A 107 15.17 3.02 14.56
C ASP A 107 14.13 3.42 15.63
N ILE A 108 13.87 2.53 16.59
CA ILE A 108 12.91 2.80 17.66
C ILE A 108 13.51 2.52 19.03
N GLN A 109 13.53 3.55 19.88
CA GLN A 109 13.86 3.43 21.29
C GLN A 109 12.57 3.56 22.12
N ARG A 110 12.35 2.64 23.05
CA ARG A 110 11.14 2.59 23.89
C ARG A 110 11.54 2.66 25.35
N GLU A 111 10.98 3.62 26.09
CA GLU A 111 11.15 3.70 27.56
C GLU A 111 10.24 2.71 28.30
N ASN A 112 9.14 2.30 27.68
CA ASN A 112 8.19 1.34 28.22
C ASN A 112 7.54 0.50 27.11
N VAL A 113 6.79 -0.52 27.52
CA VAL A 113 5.96 -1.33 26.62
C VAL A 113 4.49 -0.99 26.82
N GLY A 114 3.70 -1.17 25.75
CA GLY A 114 2.25 -1.00 25.83
C GLY A 114 1.66 -1.92 26.90
N HIS A 115 0.82 -1.36 27.77
CA HIS A 115 0.19 -2.08 28.87
C HIS A 115 -1.30 -1.70 28.97
N PHE A 116 -2.09 -2.61 29.49
CA PHE A 116 -3.49 -2.31 29.81
C PHE A 116 -3.52 -1.52 31.12
N LYS A 117 -4.40 -0.52 31.20
CA LYS A 117 -4.56 0.30 32.42
C LYS A 117 -4.93 -0.52 33.67
N SER A 118 -5.40 -1.76 33.50
CA SER A 118 -5.91 -2.63 34.57
C SER A 118 -5.16 -3.98 34.71
N GLY A 119 -3.84 -3.99 34.54
CA GLY A 119 -3.00 -5.15 34.89
C GLY A 119 -2.10 -5.69 33.76
N ASN A 120 -1.21 -6.61 34.14
CA ASN A 120 -0.12 -7.15 33.32
C ASN A 120 -0.48 -8.44 32.54
N VAL A 121 -1.67 -8.56 31.95
CA VAL A 121 -1.99 -9.67 31.04
C VAL A 121 -2.90 -9.22 29.92
N VAL A 122 -2.51 -9.47 28.67
CA VAL A 122 -3.45 -9.78 27.59
C VAL A 122 -2.92 -10.94 26.76
N ARG A 123 -3.62 -12.08 26.84
CA ARG A 123 -3.63 -13.11 25.80
C ARG A 123 -4.84 -12.84 24.92
N LEU A 124 -4.62 -12.58 23.64
CA LEU A 124 -5.69 -12.29 22.66
C LEU A 124 -6.38 -13.58 22.15
N ASP A 125 -5.92 -14.73 22.63
CA ASP A 125 -6.08 -16.04 22.00
C ASP A 125 -6.66 -17.12 22.94
N LYS A 126 -6.88 -16.82 24.23
CA LYS A 126 -7.63 -17.73 25.11
C LYS A 126 -9.08 -17.30 25.23
N LYS A 127 -9.98 -18.07 24.62
CA LYS A 127 -11.30 -18.28 25.21
C LYS A 127 -11.05 -18.94 26.56
N ASP A 128 -11.37 -18.26 27.65
CA ASP A 128 -11.46 -18.90 28.96
C ASP A 128 -12.52 -20.02 28.85
N LYS A 129 -12.05 -21.25 28.71
CA LYS A 129 -12.88 -22.42 28.93
C LYS A 129 -13.09 -22.51 30.43
N LYS A 130 -14.35 -22.35 30.86
CA LYS A 130 -14.82 -22.83 32.16
C LYS A 130 -14.55 -24.32 32.29
#